data_AF-A0A3D6BU03-F1
#
_entry.id   AF-A0A3D6BU03-F1
#
_cell.length_a   1.000
_cell.length_b   1.000
_cell.length_c   1.000
_cell.angle_alpha   90.00
_cell.angle_beta   90.00
_cell.angle_gamma   90.00
#
_symmetry.space_group_name_H-M   'P 1'
#
loop_
_entity.id
_entity.type
_entity.pdbx_description
1 polymer ?
#
loop_
_entity_poly.entity_id
_entity_poly.type
_entity_poly.pdbx_seq_one_letter_code
_entity_poly.pdbx_strand_id
1 'polypeptide(L)'
;PPFNVMAVEQVPIFPGCENVTSNEERRQCMSDKIAAHIQRKFNTNIAGDLGLKGEQRIYVMFKIDKQGHVTDIKTSSKYSLLNKEAERVIGKLPQMTPGKQKDNHVDVLYSLPIKFNVIN
;
A
#
# COMPACT_ATOMS: atom_id res chain seq x y z
N PRO A 1 12.41 15.75 -2.25
CA PRO A 1 11.22 15.16 -2.93
C PRO A 1 11.28 13.65 -2.80
N PRO A 2 10.14 12.93 -2.68
CA PRO A 2 10.15 11.47 -2.63
C PRO A 2 10.50 10.89 -4.00
N PHE A 3 11.18 9.74 -4.00
CA PHE A 3 11.45 8.97 -5.22
C PHE A 3 10.25 8.11 -5.58
N ASN A 4 9.96 7.97 -6.88
CA ASN A 4 8.98 6.98 -7.32
C ASN A 4 9.56 5.57 -7.10
N VAL A 5 8.77 4.63 -6.59
CA VAL A 5 9.20 3.23 -6.38
C VAL A 5 9.79 2.57 -7.65
N MET A 6 9.39 3.00 -8.84
CA MET A 6 9.92 2.48 -10.10
C MET A 6 11.30 3.03 -10.47
N ALA A 7 11.73 4.13 -9.84
CA ALA A 7 12.95 4.86 -10.19
C ALA A 7 14.01 4.86 -9.08
N VAL A 8 13.69 4.37 -7.88
CA VAL A 8 14.64 4.29 -6.76
C VAL A 8 15.63 3.12 -6.96
N GLU A 9 16.90 3.34 -6.60
CA GLU A 9 17.96 2.32 -6.72
C GLU A 9 17.71 1.08 -5.87
N GLN A 10 17.22 1.24 -4.64
CA GLN A 10 16.76 0.13 -3.80
C GLN A 10 15.39 0.44 -3.23
N VAL A 11 14.41 -0.41 -3.53
CA VAL A 11 13.04 -0.25 -3.05
C VAL A 11 12.93 -0.58 -1.56
N PRO A 12 11.95 -0.01 -0.83
CA PRO A 12 11.65 -0.41 0.53
C PRO A 12 11.36 -1.92 0.61
N ILE A 13 11.72 -2.54 1.73
CA ILE A 13 11.48 -3.97 1.97
C ILE A 13 10.37 -4.12 3.00
N PHE A 14 9.28 -4.75 2.57
CA PHE A 14 8.17 -5.10 3.45
C PHE A 14 8.58 -6.25 4.39
N PRO A 15 8.15 -6.26 5.67
CA PRO A 15 8.44 -7.36 6.58
C PRO A 15 8.01 -8.74 6.05
N GLY A 16 8.96 -9.67 5.95
CA GLY A 16 8.77 -10.98 5.32
C GLY A 16 9.15 -11.04 3.82
N CYS A 17 9.80 -10.01 3.28
CA CYS A 17 10.36 -9.95 1.93
C CYS A 17 11.90 -9.78 1.93
N GLU A 18 12.57 -10.02 3.06
CA GLU A 18 14.01 -9.75 3.27
C GLU A 18 14.92 -10.61 2.39
N ASN A 19 14.48 -11.85 2.11
CA ASN A 19 15.23 -12.82 1.32
C ASN A 19 15.13 -12.57 -0.20
N VAL A 20 14.34 -11.58 -0.61
CA VAL A 20 14.18 -11.20 -2.02
C VAL A 20 15.27 -10.20 -2.39
N THR A 21 15.94 -10.41 -3.51
CA THR A 21 17.15 -9.64 -3.87
C THR A 21 16.91 -8.61 -4.95
N SER A 22 16.02 -8.86 -5.91
CA SER A 22 15.72 -7.90 -6.99
C SER A 22 14.66 -6.88 -6.56
N ASN A 23 14.77 -5.65 -7.07
CA ASN A 23 13.75 -4.62 -6.83
C ASN A 23 12.38 -5.01 -7.41
N GLU A 24 12.34 -5.74 -8.51
CA GLU A 24 11.10 -6.20 -9.12
C GLU A 24 10.36 -7.17 -8.20
N GLU A 25 11.02 -8.22 -7.76
CA GLU A 25 10.43 -9.19 -6.85
C GLU A 25 10.10 -8.56 -5.49
N ARG A 26 10.90 -7.60 -4.99
CA ARG A 26 10.58 -6.86 -3.76
C ARG A 26 9.30 -6.04 -3.89
N ARG A 27 9.12 -5.34 -5.01
CA ARG A 27 7.87 -4.59 -5.29
C ARG A 27 6.68 -5.53 -5.37
N GLN A 28 6.85 -6.68 -6.02
CA GLN A 28 5.81 -7.70 -6.13
C GLN A 28 5.45 -8.26 -4.75
N CYS A 29 6.45 -8.70 -3.98
CA CYS A 29 6.27 -9.21 -2.62
C CYS A 29 5.57 -8.17 -1.72
N MET A 30 5.99 -6.91 -1.78
CA MET A 30 5.33 -5.81 -1.05
C MET A 30 3.86 -5.64 -1.49
N SER A 31 3.58 -5.64 -2.79
CA SER A 31 2.21 -5.57 -3.32
C SER A 31 1.35 -6.70 -2.79
N ASP A 32 1.86 -7.94 -2.80
CA ASP A 32 1.13 -9.12 -2.33
C ASP A 32 0.87 -9.09 -0.83
N LYS A 33 1.86 -8.68 -0.03
CA LYS A 33 1.72 -8.54 1.42
C LYS A 33 0.72 -7.44 1.78
N ILE A 34 0.74 -6.30 1.08
CA ILE A 34 -0.22 -5.22 1.27
C ILE A 34 -1.64 -5.70 0.91
N ALA A 35 -1.81 -6.37 -0.23
CA ALA A 35 -3.10 -6.93 -0.62
C ALA A 35 -3.63 -7.91 0.44
N ALA A 36 -2.78 -8.81 0.94
CA ALA A 36 -3.14 -9.76 1.98
C ALA A 36 -3.44 -9.09 3.34
N HIS A 37 -2.78 -7.98 3.66
CA HIS A 37 -3.10 -7.17 4.85
C HIS A 37 -4.46 -6.50 4.71
N ILE A 38 -4.74 -5.92 3.54
CA ILE A 38 -6.02 -5.28 3.25
C ILE A 38 -7.14 -6.31 3.35
N GLN A 39 -7.02 -7.45 2.67
CA GLN A 39 -8.04 -8.50 2.71
C GLN A 39 -8.36 -8.96 4.13
N ARG A 40 -7.37 -8.95 5.04
CA ARG A 40 -7.55 -9.33 6.44
C ARG A 40 -8.10 -8.22 7.34
N LYS A 41 -7.91 -6.95 6.99
CA LYS A 41 -8.18 -5.80 7.88
C LYS A 41 -9.27 -4.86 7.37
N PHE A 42 -9.67 -4.98 6.12
CA PHE A 42 -10.68 -4.14 5.48
C PHE A 42 -12.08 -4.61 5.84
N ASN A 43 -12.90 -3.70 6.34
CA ASN A 43 -14.30 -3.98 6.65
C ASN A 43 -15.14 -3.95 5.36
N THR A 44 -15.38 -5.12 4.79
CA THR A 44 -16.19 -5.28 3.57
C THR A 44 -17.68 -4.97 3.78
N ASN A 45 -18.17 -4.95 5.02
CA ASN A 45 -19.57 -4.62 5.29
C ASN A 45 -19.93 -3.20 4.85
N ILE A 46 -18.96 -2.27 4.88
CA ILE A 46 -19.12 -0.90 4.37
C ILE A 46 -19.58 -0.92 2.90
N ALA A 47 -19.07 -1.85 2.11
CA ALA A 47 -19.45 -1.95 0.71
C ALA A 47 -20.85 -2.56 0.54
N GLY A 48 -21.23 -3.52 1.40
CA GLY A 48 -22.59 -4.07 1.46
C GLY A 48 -23.63 -3.03 1.87
N ASP A 49 -23.34 -2.22 2.89
CA ASP A 49 -24.20 -1.13 3.37
C ASP A 49 -24.42 -0.05 2.30
N LEU A 50 -23.42 0.14 1.43
CA LEU A 50 -23.49 1.02 0.26
C LEU A 50 -24.16 0.38 -0.96
N GLY A 51 -24.62 -0.88 -0.86
CA GLY A 51 -25.26 -1.63 -1.95
C GLY A 51 -24.31 -1.97 -3.11
N LEU A 52 -23.00 -1.96 -2.88
CA LEU A 52 -22.00 -2.25 -3.91
C LEU A 52 -21.96 -3.73 -4.24
N LYS A 53 -21.69 -4.06 -5.50
CA LYS A 53 -21.57 -5.43 -5.99
C LYS A 53 -20.41 -5.55 -6.96
N GLY A 54 -19.82 -6.75 -7.04
CA GLY A 54 -18.74 -7.04 -7.98
C GLY A 54 -17.41 -6.38 -7.61
N GLU A 55 -16.53 -6.23 -8.60
CA GLU A 55 -15.17 -5.71 -8.38
C GLU A 55 -15.19 -4.21 -8.05
N GLN A 56 -14.65 -3.87 -6.89
CA GLN A 56 -14.46 -2.51 -6.43
C GLN A 56 -12.96 -2.15 -6.43
N ARG A 57 -12.67 -0.88 -6.74
CA ARG A 57 -11.30 -0.35 -6.77
C ARG A 57 -11.19 0.93 -5.96
N ILE A 58 -10.19 1.00 -5.10
CA ILE A 58 -9.80 2.21 -4.38
C ILE A 58 -8.35 2.51 -4.74
N TYR A 59 -8.08 3.71 -5.24
CA TYR A 59 -6.72 4.13 -5.51
C TYR A 59 -6.08 4.66 -4.24
N VAL A 60 -4.91 4.15 -3.89
CA VAL A 60 -4.17 4.61 -2.71
C VAL A 60 -2.77 5.01 -3.13
N MET A 61 -2.34 6.16 -2.63
CA MET A 61 -0.98 6.64 -2.69
C MET A 61 -0.49 6.92 -1.27
N PHE A 62 0.73 6.54 -0.95
CA PHE A 62 1.35 6.84 0.35
C PHE A 62 2.85 6.94 0.21
N LYS A 63 3.50 7.55 1.20
CA LYS A 63 4.94 7.69 1.28
C LYS A 63 5.47 6.73 2.33
N ILE A 64 6.59 6.07 2.04
CA ILE A 64 7.41 5.39 3.04
C ILE A 64 8.58 6.34 3.31
N ASP A 65 8.68 6.84 4.54
CA ASP A 65 9.71 7.78 4.90
C ASP A 65 11.09 7.13 5.09
N LYS A 66 12.12 7.94 5.35
CA LYS A 66 13.50 7.49 5.60
C LYS A 66 13.66 6.60 6.83
N GLN A 67 12.65 6.53 7.69
CA GLN A 67 12.59 5.68 8.87
C GLN A 67 11.75 4.42 8.61
N GLY A 68 11.13 4.30 7.43
CA GLY A 68 10.31 3.16 7.05
C GLY A 68 8.83 3.26 7.45
N HIS A 69 8.37 4.42 7.94
CA HIS A 69 6.96 4.61 8.32
C HIS A 69 6.12 5.00 7.11
N VAL A 70 4.88 4.50 7.09
CA VAL A 70 3.86 4.93 6.14
C VAL A 70 3.31 6.29 6.57
N THR A 71 3.38 7.26 5.68
CA THR A 71 2.97 8.66 5.89
C THR A 71 2.28 9.21 4.65
N ASP A 72 1.66 10.39 4.76
CA ASP A 72 1.02 11.12 3.65
C ASP A 72 0.05 10.26 2.81
N ILE A 73 -0.79 9.47 3.49
CA ILE A 73 -1.75 8.57 2.85
C ILE A 73 -2.82 9.40 2.12
N LYS A 74 -3.05 9.09 0.86
CA LYS A 74 -4.11 9.67 0.04
C LYS A 74 -4.90 8.54 -0.61
N THR A 75 -6.22 8.59 -0.45
CA THR A 75 -7.14 7.59 -0.99
C THR A 75 -8.15 8.25 -1.92
N SER A 76 -8.51 7.57 -3.00
CA SER A 76 -9.50 8.05 -3.96
C SER A 76 -10.42 6.93 -4.44
N SER A 77 -11.71 7.15 -4.26
CA SER A 77 -12.83 6.33 -4.74
C SER A 77 -14.10 7.19 -4.74
N LYS A 78 -15.19 6.68 -5.35
CA LYS A 78 -16.48 7.37 -5.40
C LYS A 78 -17.18 7.47 -4.03
N TYR A 79 -16.76 6.70 -3.04
CA TYR A 79 -17.43 6.58 -1.75
C TYR A 79 -16.49 6.98 -0.62
N SER A 80 -16.84 8.06 0.10
CA SER A 80 -16.00 8.60 1.17
C SER A 80 -15.75 7.60 2.32
N LEU A 81 -16.71 6.71 2.61
CA LEU A 81 -16.54 5.66 3.62
C LEU A 81 -15.47 4.63 3.22
N LEU A 82 -15.39 4.26 1.94
CA LEU A 82 -14.33 3.37 1.44
C LEU A 82 -12.95 4.03 1.51
N ASN A 83 -12.88 5.33 1.22
CA ASN A 83 -11.64 6.11 1.34
C ASN A 83 -11.11 6.10 2.78
N LYS A 84 -11.98 6.43 3.76
CA LYS A 84 -11.62 6.41 5.19
C LYS A 84 -11.18 5.04 5.67
N GLU A 85 -11.84 3.98 5.22
CA GLU A 85 -11.46 2.62 5.60
C GLU A 85 -10.13 2.20 4.99
N ALA A 86 -9.89 2.52 3.71
CA ALA A 86 -8.61 2.26 3.07
C ALA A 86 -7.47 3.01 3.77
N GLU A 87 -7.68 4.28 4.12
CA GLU A 87 -6.71 5.08 4.87
C GLU A 87 -6.36 4.43 6.22
N ARG A 88 -7.39 4.01 6.98
CA ARG A 88 -7.21 3.31 8.27
C ARG A 88 -6.44 1.99 8.13
N VAL A 89 -6.69 1.23 7.07
CA VAL A 89 -6.04 -0.07 6.84
C VAL A 89 -4.58 0.12 6.46
N ILE A 90 -4.29 1.09 5.58
CA ILE A 90 -2.95 1.42 5.09
C ILE A 90 -2.11 2.04 6.21
N GLY A 91 -2.70 2.87 7.06
CA GLY A 91 -2.04 3.40 8.26
C GLY A 91 -1.68 2.34 9.31
N LYS A 92 -2.17 1.11 9.17
CA LYS A 92 -1.82 -0.05 10.03
C LYS A 92 -0.80 -0.99 9.40
N LEU A 93 -0.21 -0.63 8.26
CA LEU A 93 0.89 -1.39 7.69
C LEU A 93 2.08 -1.36 8.67
N PRO A 94 2.85 -2.45 8.75
CA PRO A 94 4.04 -2.47 9.60
C PRO A 94 5.10 -1.51 9.05
N GLN A 95 6.00 -1.07 9.93
CA GLN A 95 7.20 -0.34 9.53
C GLN A 95 8.04 -1.20 8.58
N MET A 96 8.56 -0.58 7.53
CA MET A 96 9.33 -1.24 6.47
C MET A 96 10.82 -0.92 6.61
N THR A 97 11.67 -1.69 5.93
CA THR A 97 13.04 -1.22 5.69
C THR A 97 12.98 -0.10 4.65
N PRO A 98 13.54 1.09 4.92
CA PRO A 98 13.46 2.22 3.99
C PRO A 98 14.20 1.94 2.67
N GLY A 99 13.74 2.60 1.61
CA GLY A 99 14.44 2.57 0.32
C GLY A 99 15.76 3.34 0.38
N LYS A 100 16.68 3.03 -0.54
CA LYS A 100 18.01 3.66 -0.62
C LYS A 100 18.31 4.23 -2.00
N GLN A 101 18.99 5.37 -2.00
CA GLN A 101 19.61 5.97 -3.16
C GLN A 101 21.04 6.38 -2.78
N LYS A 102 22.05 5.89 -3.51
CA LYS A 102 23.48 6.15 -3.22
C LYS A 102 23.78 5.93 -1.73
N ASP A 103 23.37 4.77 -1.22
CA ASP A 103 23.47 4.34 0.18
C ASP A 103 22.74 5.18 1.25
N ASN A 104 22.00 6.21 0.85
CA ASN A 104 21.23 7.04 1.76
C ASN A 104 19.76 6.62 1.80
N HIS A 105 19.16 6.56 3.00
CA HIS A 105 17.72 6.35 3.13
C HIS A 105 16.96 7.52 2.50
N VAL A 106 15.96 7.20 1.69
CA VAL A 106 15.14 8.17 0.96
C VAL A 106 13.67 7.92 1.17
N ASP A 107 12.87 8.98 1.05
CA ASP A 107 11.42 8.86 0.99
C ASP A 107 11.04 8.22 -0.34
N VAL A 108 10.15 7.22 -0.30
CA VAL A 108 9.67 6.53 -1.50
C VAL A 108 8.16 6.65 -1.60
N LEU A 109 7.68 7.11 -2.75
CA LEU A 109 6.27 7.21 -3.09
C LEU A 109 5.77 5.90 -3.68
N TYR A 110 4.73 5.35 -3.08
CA TYR A 110 4.04 4.16 -3.54
C TYR A 110 2.61 4.51 -3.98
N SER A 111 2.16 3.85 -5.04
CA SER A 111 0.78 3.95 -5.52
C SER A 111 0.32 2.58 -5.97
N LEU A 112 -0.80 2.11 -5.44
CA LEU A 112 -1.42 0.86 -5.87
C LEU A 112 -2.95 0.94 -5.83
N PRO A 113 -3.65 0.29 -6.77
CA PRO A 113 -5.07 0.07 -6.64
C PRO A 113 -5.34 -1.06 -5.64
N ILE A 114 -6.14 -0.79 -4.63
CA ILE A 114 -6.76 -1.83 -3.81
C ILE A 114 -7.93 -2.38 -4.62
N LYS A 115 -7.87 -3.68 -4.94
CA LYS A 115 -8.95 -4.41 -5.61
C LYS A 115 -9.58 -5.38 -4.63
N PHE A 116 -10.90 -5.35 -4.53
CA PHE A 116 -11.65 -6.33 -3.74
C PHE A 116 -12.98 -6.63 -4.42
N ASN A 117 -13.50 -7.83 -4.22
CA ASN A 117 -14.80 -8.24 -4.76
C ASN A 117 -15.83 -8.24 -3.65
N VAL A 118 -16.97 -7.59 -3.89
CA VAL A 118 -18.11 -7.62 -2.97
C VAL A 118 -19.05 -8.72 -3.46
N ILE A 119 -18.98 -9.86 -2.76
CA ILE A 119 -19.90 -10.98 -2.96
C ILE A 119 -21.08 -10.73 -2.04
N ASN A 120 -22.27 -10.69 -2.63
CA ASN A 120 -23.53 -10.47 -1.94
C ASN A 120 -24.38 -11.74 -1.99
#